data_AF-A0A7C3F8C2-F1
#
_entry.id   AF-A0A7C3F8C2-F1
#
_cell.length_a   1.000
_cell.length_b   1.000
_cell.length_c   1.000
_cell.angle_alpha   90.00
_cell.angle_beta   90.00
_cell.angle_gamma   90.00
#
_symmetry.space_group_name_H-M   'P 1'
#
loop_
_entity.id
_entity.type
_entity.pdbx_description
1 polymer ?
#
loop_
_entity_poly.entity_id
_entity_poly.type
_entity_poly.pdbx_seq_one_letter_code
_entity_poly.pdbx_strand_id
1 'polypeptide(L)'
;MDISLLVTILIIFVAALVGSYLRSRQRDRCLKSFDGFHIFVEMKDGRVIWGTMSLESTGMELLYRDSVRDGQHIETSYILYKEEYGNIQAIYRYLDQLTPENIERRNRDLERSFHPGLLRRLGRKIRDFISTAGDSLNDALNLVMGRVRAPAAQVITDTSQKYLTKVGKNIIGYVGTRYDPLLERYVGSRVVVEVVEQGTVYEYVGVFKEYSADFLEVLDVFRPERHTVTVSAEEPEKVYEDMKLRLRDGALTLHNRRVQPVLLEQLVCGDHERVLNVVLDPDQEVTFELSTNAESAQVQFKVVRRVDMIVPRAHALVRHRAEREEPGTLFDIGIALQWTNEAARREQELRRLLKRDPTDALSANALAGLLIQRGEWEEARRILMQALTYRDKLPDHGKWAQQQLQRVEKELQVLRQPV
;
A
#
# COMPACT_ATOMS: atom_id res chain seq x y z
N MET A 1 -4.69 -35.14 -51.41
CA MET A 1 -4.30 -34.12 -50.42
C MET A 1 -2.82 -33.88 -50.62
N ASP A 2 -2.43 -32.64 -50.92
CA ASP A 2 -1.01 -32.31 -51.10
C ASP A 2 -0.26 -32.48 -49.77
N ILE A 3 0.89 -33.15 -49.82
CA ILE A 3 1.75 -33.41 -48.66
C ILE A 3 2.13 -32.08 -47.97
N SER A 4 2.30 -31.01 -48.74
CA SER A 4 2.53 -29.65 -48.24
C SER A 4 1.41 -29.16 -47.33
N LEU A 5 0.15 -29.34 -47.73
CA LEU A 5 -1.02 -28.96 -46.94
C LEU A 5 -1.13 -29.77 -45.65
N LEU A 6 -0.82 -31.07 -45.71
CA LEU A 6 -0.76 -31.96 -44.54
C LEU A 6 0.31 -31.51 -43.53
N VAL A 7 1.50 -31.14 -44.03
CA VAL A 7 2.60 -30.63 -43.21
C VAL A 7 2.25 -29.27 -42.58
N THR A 8 1.63 -28.36 -43.33
CA THR A 8 1.21 -27.06 -42.79
C THR A 8 0.15 -27.22 -41.69
N ILE A 9 -0.86 -28.06 -41.89
CA ILE A 9 -1.88 -28.35 -40.86
C ILE A 9 -1.24 -28.98 -39.64
N LEU A 10 -0.31 -29.94 -39.82
CA LEU A 10 0.41 -30.57 -38.72
C LEU A 10 1.23 -29.55 -37.92
N ILE A 11 1.95 -28.64 -38.59
CA ILE A 11 2.75 -27.60 -37.93
C ILE A 11 1.86 -26.66 -37.12
N ILE A 12 0.74 -26.18 -37.70
CA ILE A 12 -0.21 -25.31 -37.00
C ILE A 12 -0.80 -26.03 -35.79
N PHE A 13 -1.19 -27.29 -35.94
CA PHE A 13 -1.74 -28.10 -34.86
C PHE A 13 -0.73 -28.31 -33.72
N VAL A 14 0.51 -28.69 -34.06
CA VAL A 14 1.59 -28.86 -33.07
C VAL A 14 1.91 -27.53 -32.38
N ALA A 15 2.00 -26.43 -33.11
CA ALA A 15 2.22 -25.10 -32.55
C ALA A 15 1.08 -24.68 -31.59
N ALA A 16 -0.18 -24.96 -31.97
CA ALA A 16 -1.35 -24.69 -31.12
C ALA A 16 -1.36 -25.58 -29.86
N LEU A 17 -1.02 -26.86 -29.99
CA LEU A 17 -0.93 -27.81 -28.87
C LEU A 17 0.16 -27.38 -27.87
N VAL A 18 1.37 -27.08 -28.38
CA VAL A 18 2.49 -26.57 -27.59
C VAL A 18 2.11 -25.23 -26.94
N GLY A 19 1.49 -24.31 -27.67
CA GLY A 19 1.05 -23.02 -27.15
C GLY A 19 -0.05 -23.14 -26.08
N SER A 20 -0.95 -24.12 -26.18
CA SER A 20 -1.97 -24.41 -25.18
C SER A 20 -1.34 -25.01 -23.90
N TYR A 21 -0.43 -25.96 -24.07
CA TYR A 21 0.31 -26.58 -22.97
C TYR A 21 1.20 -25.59 -22.21
N LEU A 22 1.88 -24.68 -22.92
CA LEU A 22 2.66 -23.62 -22.29
C LEU A 22 1.76 -22.64 -21.51
N ARG A 23 0.56 -22.32 -22.03
CA ARG A 23 -0.42 -21.46 -21.35
C ARG A 23 -1.00 -22.11 -20.10
N SER A 24 -1.31 -23.40 -20.13
CA SER A 24 -1.90 -24.09 -18.97
C SER A 24 -0.95 -24.17 -17.77
N ARG A 25 0.36 -24.11 -18.01
CA ARG A 25 1.40 -24.08 -16.96
C ARG A 25 1.91 -22.68 -16.62
N GLN A 26 1.34 -21.66 -17.23
CA GLN A 26 1.77 -20.29 -16.99
C GLN A 26 1.31 -19.84 -15.60
N ARG A 27 2.28 -19.69 -14.70
CA ARG A 27 2.08 -19.02 -13.40
C ARG A 27 2.24 -17.51 -13.58
N ASP A 28 1.56 -16.73 -12.74
CA ASP A 28 1.72 -15.28 -12.74
C ASP A 28 3.17 -14.89 -12.39
N ARG A 29 3.73 -13.93 -13.14
CA ARG A 29 5.15 -13.58 -13.04
C ARG A 29 5.51 -12.78 -11.79
N CYS A 30 4.61 -11.95 -11.29
CA CYS A 30 4.79 -11.22 -10.04
C CYS A 30 4.73 -12.22 -8.88
N LEU A 31 3.66 -13.03 -8.85
CA LEU A 31 3.46 -14.04 -7.83
C LEU A 31 4.60 -15.05 -7.76
N LYS A 32 5.17 -15.45 -8.91
CA LYS A 32 6.31 -16.37 -8.96
C LYS A 32 7.53 -15.85 -8.18
N SER A 33 7.68 -14.55 -8.00
CA SER A 33 8.79 -14.03 -7.20
C SER A 33 8.62 -14.27 -5.70
N PHE A 34 7.39 -14.50 -5.24
CA PHE A 34 7.08 -14.73 -3.83
C PHE A 34 6.97 -16.23 -3.51
N ASP A 35 7.05 -17.09 -4.53
CA ASP A 35 7.05 -18.55 -4.41
C ASP A 35 8.20 -19.06 -3.51
N GLY A 36 7.83 -19.83 -2.48
CA GLY A 36 8.70 -20.34 -1.44
C GLY A 36 9.09 -19.34 -0.34
N PHE A 37 8.53 -18.12 -0.33
CA PHE A 37 8.71 -17.17 0.77
C PHE A 37 7.55 -17.24 1.76
N HIS A 38 7.83 -16.88 3.02
CA HIS A 38 6.78 -16.57 3.98
C HIS A 38 6.17 -15.21 3.64
N ILE A 39 4.87 -15.18 3.38
CA ILE A 39 4.15 -14.00 2.91
C ILE A 39 2.85 -13.81 3.69
N PHE A 40 2.28 -12.61 3.57
CA PHE A 40 1.01 -12.21 4.13
C PHE A 40 0.13 -11.71 3.00
N VAL A 41 -1.06 -12.28 2.85
CA VAL A 41 -2.06 -11.88 1.87
C VAL A 41 -3.15 -11.14 2.63
N GLU A 42 -3.25 -9.84 2.37
CA GLU A 42 -4.34 -9.00 2.86
C GLU A 42 -5.49 -9.05 1.85
N MET A 43 -6.68 -9.39 2.32
CA MET A 43 -7.90 -9.44 1.53
C MET A 43 -8.67 -8.12 1.65
N LYS A 44 -9.49 -7.78 0.66
CA LYS A 44 -10.30 -6.53 0.65
C LYS A 44 -11.32 -6.45 1.77
N ASP A 45 -11.69 -7.58 2.37
CA ASP A 45 -12.57 -7.65 3.54
C ASP A 45 -11.82 -7.46 4.88
N GLY A 46 -10.51 -7.22 4.84
CA GLY A 46 -9.65 -7.01 6.00
C GLY A 46 -9.07 -8.30 6.60
N ARG A 47 -9.42 -9.48 6.09
CA ARG A 47 -8.79 -10.73 6.52
C ARG A 47 -7.34 -10.77 6.05
N VAL A 48 -6.45 -11.25 6.93
CA VAL A 48 -5.04 -11.47 6.62
C VAL A 48 -4.74 -12.96 6.73
N ILE A 49 -4.18 -13.53 5.67
CA ILE A 49 -3.78 -14.94 5.61
C ILE A 49 -2.27 -14.98 5.44
N TRP A 50 -1.57 -15.85 6.17
CA TRP A 50 -0.11 -15.90 6.14
C TRP A 50 0.40 -17.32 6.01
N GLY A 51 1.59 -17.49 5.42
CA GLY A 51 2.18 -18.81 5.23
C GLY A 51 3.34 -18.80 4.24
N THR A 52 4.01 -19.93 4.12
CA THR A 52 4.99 -20.14 3.04
C THR A 52 4.24 -20.42 1.75
N MET A 53 4.44 -19.56 0.74
CA MET A 53 3.73 -19.65 -0.53
C MET A 53 4.21 -20.82 -1.38
N SER A 54 3.27 -21.58 -1.93
CA SER A 54 3.46 -22.51 -3.04
C SER A 54 2.54 -22.07 -4.18
N LEU A 55 3.11 -21.63 -5.29
CA LEU A 55 2.35 -21.12 -6.44
C LEU A 55 2.11 -22.20 -7.48
N GLU A 56 0.86 -22.38 -7.90
CA GLU A 56 0.47 -23.20 -9.05
C GLU A 56 -0.23 -22.38 -10.15
N SER A 57 -0.54 -23.01 -11.29
CA SER A 57 -1.20 -22.31 -12.41
C SER A 57 -2.66 -21.96 -12.14
N THR A 58 -3.30 -22.66 -11.19
CA THR A 58 -4.72 -22.50 -10.83
C THR A 58 -4.94 -21.69 -9.55
N GLY A 59 -3.88 -21.38 -8.80
CA GLY A 59 -4.00 -20.76 -7.48
C GLY A 59 -2.67 -20.75 -6.73
N MET A 60 -2.72 -20.31 -5.47
CA MET A 60 -1.61 -20.39 -4.55
C MET A 60 -2.04 -21.09 -3.26
N GLU A 61 -1.12 -21.81 -2.63
CA GLU A 61 -1.29 -22.38 -1.30
C GLU A 61 -0.35 -21.68 -0.32
N LEU A 62 -0.83 -21.38 0.88
CA LEU A 62 -0.08 -20.80 1.98
C LEU A 62 0.05 -21.85 3.08
N LEU A 63 1.25 -22.43 3.21
CA LEU A 63 1.56 -23.44 4.21
C LEU A 63 1.80 -22.76 5.56
N TYR A 64 1.06 -23.14 6.59
CA TYR A 64 1.25 -22.61 7.94
C TYR A 64 2.52 -23.20 8.57
N ARG A 65 3.20 -22.40 9.41
CA ARG A 65 4.39 -22.89 10.14
C ARG A 65 4.02 -23.87 11.24
N ASP A 66 2.95 -23.53 11.96
CA ASP A 66 2.33 -24.34 13.00
C ASP A 66 0.88 -24.61 12.61
N SER A 67 0.37 -25.79 12.95
CA SER A 67 -0.98 -26.15 12.60
C SER A 67 -1.99 -25.30 13.38
N VAL A 68 -2.91 -24.67 12.65
CA VAL A 68 -3.91 -23.76 13.22
C VAL A 68 -5.16 -24.57 13.53
N ARG A 69 -5.62 -24.54 14.77
CA ARG A 69 -6.85 -25.23 15.16
C ARG A 69 -8.04 -24.30 14.95
N ASP A 70 -8.80 -24.52 13.87
CA ASP A 70 -10.07 -23.85 13.66
C ASP A 70 -11.21 -24.77 14.10
N GLY A 71 -11.91 -24.40 15.17
CA GLY A 71 -13.09 -25.10 15.70
C GLY A 71 -12.94 -26.63 15.78
N GLN A 72 -13.39 -27.31 14.71
CA GLN A 72 -13.49 -28.77 14.60
C GLN A 72 -12.34 -29.46 13.87
N HIS A 73 -11.43 -28.73 13.20
CA HIS A 73 -10.33 -29.31 12.42
C HIS A 73 -9.01 -28.57 12.63
N ILE A 74 -7.92 -29.23 12.24
CA ILE A 74 -6.57 -28.66 12.27
C ILE A 74 -6.21 -28.31 10.82
N GLU A 75 -6.02 -27.03 10.56
CA GLU A 75 -5.60 -26.51 9.27
C GLU A 75 -4.08 -26.47 9.18
N THR A 76 -3.53 -26.98 8.07
CA THR A 76 -2.10 -26.95 7.78
C THR A 76 -1.75 -25.95 6.68
N SER A 77 -2.74 -25.53 5.90
CA SER A 77 -2.56 -24.59 4.80
C SER A 77 -3.87 -23.89 4.42
N TYR A 78 -3.73 -22.82 3.65
CA TYR A 78 -4.82 -22.10 3.00
C TYR A 78 -4.65 -22.10 1.49
N ILE A 79 -5.68 -22.46 0.73
CA ILE A 79 -5.65 -22.46 -0.74
C ILE A 79 -6.47 -21.28 -1.25
N LEU A 80 -5.85 -20.44 -2.08
CA LEU A 80 -6.48 -19.31 -2.74
C LEU A 80 -6.50 -19.54 -4.25
N TYR A 81 -7.70 -19.71 -4.82
CA TYR A 81 -7.85 -19.95 -6.25
C TYR A 81 -7.67 -18.66 -7.06
N LYS A 82 -7.29 -18.81 -8.32
CA LYS A 82 -6.99 -17.68 -9.20
C LYS A 82 -8.19 -16.73 -9.38
N GLU A 83 -9.40 -17.27 -9.39
CA GLU A 83 -10.65 -16.51 -9.48
C GLU A 83 -10.84 -15.58 -8.27
N GLU A 84 -10.23 -15.88 -7.13
CA GLU A 84 -10.31 -15.09 -5.91
C GLU A 84 -9.25 -13.97 -5.85
N TYR A 85 -8.31 -13.93 -6.80
CA TYR A 85 -7.24 -12.92 -6.82
C TYR A 85 -7.77 -11.49 -6.90
N GLY A 86 -8.97 -11.29 -7.48
CA GLY A 86 -9.64 -9.99 -7.50
C GLY A 86 -10.02 -9.45 -6.10
N ASN A 87 -10.08 -10.33 -5.10
CA ASN A 87 -10.37 -9.99 -3.70
C ASN A 87 -9.13 -9.71 -2.86
N ILE A 88 -7.93 -9.87 -3.43
CA ILE A 88 -6.67 -9.50 -2.77
C ILE A 88 -6.61 -7.97 -2.69
N GLN A 89 -6.23 -7.43 -1.53
CA GLN A 89 -5.85 -6.04 -1.36
C GLN A 89 -4.35 -5.88 -1.66
N ALA A 90 -3.51 -6.70 -1.04
CA ALA A 90 -2.07 -6.69 -1.25
C ALA A 90 -1.44 -8.00 -0.75
N ILE A 91 -0.25 -8.31 -1.24
CA ILE A 91 0.58 -9.41 -0.73
C ILE A 91 1.90 -8.82 -0.27
N TYR A 92 2.28 -9.10 0.97
CA TYR A 92 3.51 -8.58 1.58
C TYR A 92 4.50 -9.69 1.88
N ARG A 93 5.77 -9.38 1.69
CA ARG A 93 6.91 -10.11 2.23
C ARG A 93 7.67 -9.16 3.16
N TYR A 94 7.58 -9.42 4.46
CA TYR A 94 8.24 -8.61 5.48
C TYR A 94 9.73 -8.95 5.58
N LEU A 95 10.59 -7.94 5.46
CA LEU A 95 12.04 -8.14 5.42
C LEU A 95 12.61 -8.59 6.77
N ASP A 96 12.00 -8.16 7.87
CA ASP A 96 12.39 -8.52 9.25
C ASP A 96 12.01 -9.97 9.63
N GLN A 97 11.20 -10.66 8.82
CA GLN A 97 10.77 -12.04 9.05
C GLN A 97 11.42 -13.06 8.09
N LEU A 98 12.35 -12.62 7.25
CA LEU A 98 13.05 -13.48 6.31
C LEU A 98 14.15 -14.30 7.00
N THR A 99 14.27 -15.56 6.61
CA THR A 99 15.42 -16.39 6.97
C THR A 99 16.68 -15.86 6.25
N PRO A 100 17.89 -16.11 6.79
CA PRO A 100 19.14 -15.67 6.16
C PRO A 100 19.26 -16.11 4.68
N GLU A 101 18.88 -17.35 4.38
CA GLU A 101 18.87 -17.89 3.01
C GLU A 101 17.91 -17.10 2.08
N ASN A 102 16.73 -16.74 2.59
CA ASN A 102 15.75 -15.95 1.85
C ASN A 102 16.20 -14.51 1.66
N ILE A 103 16.95 -13.93 2.61
CA ILE A 103 17.58 -12.61 2.45
C ILE A 103 18.58 -12.64 1.29
N GLU A 104 19.45 -13.64 1.21
CA GLU A 104 20.41 -13.76 0.10
C GLU A 104 19.73 -14.00 -1.25
N ARG A 105 18.69 -14.84 -1.28
CA ARG A 105 17.86 -15.05 -2.48
C ARG A 105 17.22 -13.73 -2.94
N ARG A 106 16.60 -12.99 -2.01
CA ARG A 106 16.00 -11.68 -2.27
C ARG A 106 17.03 -10.68 -2.79
N ASN A 107 18.17 -10.54 -2.13
CA ASN A 107 19.19 -9.54 -2.49
C ASN A 107 19.73 -9.78 -3.90
N ARG A 108 19.98 -11.04 -4.27
CA ARG A 108 20.34 -11.39 -5.67
C ARG A 108 19.26 -10.98 -6.65
N ASP A 109 17.98 -11.18 -6.31
CA ASP A 109 16.87 -10.79 -7.19
C ASP A 109 16.70 -9.27 -7.28
N LEU A 110 16.92 -8.55 -6.18
CA LEU A 110 16.91 -7.09 -6.15
C LEU A 110 18.03 -6.50 -7.03
N GLU A 111 19.28 -6.95 -6.85
CA GLU A 111 20.41 -6.49 -7.65
C GLU A 111 20.20 -6.74 -9.15
N ARG A 112 19.69 -7.91 -9.51
CA ARG A 112 19.37 -8.28 -10.89
C ARG A 112 18.23 -7.45 -11.48
N SER A 113 17.34 -6.91 -10.64
CA SER A 113 16.22 -6.07 -11.06
C SER A 113 16.67 -4.63 -11.29
N PHE A 114 17.57 -4.10 -10.45
CA PHE A 114 18.22 -2.81 -10.68
C PHE A 114 19.13 -2.81 -11.92
N HIS A 115 19.86 -3.91 -12.16
CA HIS A 115 20.85 -4.00 -13.23
C HIS A 115 20.60 -5.20 -14.14
N PRO A 116 19.52 -5.20 -14.93
CA PRO A 116 19.21 -6.34 -15.81
C PRO A 116 20.23 -6.40 -16.95
N GLY A 117 20.90 -7.55 -17.09
CA GLY A 117 21.83 -7.83 -18.20
C GLY A 117 21.14 -7.92 -19.56
N LEU A 118 21.93 -7.81 -20.64
CA LEU A 118 21.44 -7.75 -22.04
C LEU A 118 20.55 -8.93 -22.43
N LEU A 119 20.94 -10.16 -22.09
CA LEU A 119 20.17 -11.37 -22.39
C LEU A 119 18.81 -11.41 -21.68
N ARG A 120 18.74 -10.88 -20.45
CA ARG A 120 17.49 -10.81 -19.68
C ARG A 120 16.53 -9.78 -20.30
N ARG A 121 17.06 -8.63 -20.75
CA ARG A 121 16.29 -7.62 -21.49
C ARG A 121 15.71 -8.19 -22.79
N LEU A 122 16.53 -8.94 -23.55
CA LEU A 122 16.08 -9.56 -24.80
C LEU A 122 15.03 -10.66 -24.56
N GLY A 123 15.27 -11.55 -23.59
CA GLY A 123 14.31 -12.59 -23.23
C GLY A 123 12.97 -12.04 -22.75
N ARG A 124 12.98 -10.90 -22.02
CA ARG A 124 11.78 -10.18 -21.62
C ARG A 124 11.02 -9.64 -22.83
N LYS A 125 11.70 -8.93 -23.75
CA LYS A 125 11.11 -8.47 -25.02
C LYS A 125 10.48 -9.58 -25.86
N ILE A 126 11.16 -10.72 -26.01
CA ILE A 126 10.64 -11.87 -26.78
C ILE A 126 9.39 -12.45 -26.10
N ARG A 127 9.42 -12.62 -24.78
CA ARG A 127 8.28 -13.13 -24.02
C ARG A 127 7.07 -12.21 -24.10
N ASP A 128 7.29 -10.91 -23.97
CA ASP A 128 6.21 -9.91 -24.02
C ASP A 128 5.63 -9.81 -25.45
N PHE A 129 6.46 -9.97 -26.48
CA PHE A 129 5.98 -10.10 -27.87
C PHE A 129 5.09 -11.33 -28.06
N ILE A 130 5.49 -12.51 -27.55
CA ILE A 130 4.68 -13.74 -27.63
C ILE A 130 3.35 -13.56 -26.87
N SER A 131 3.38 -12.92 -25.70
CA SER A 131 2.17 -12.59 -24.93
C SER A 131 1.21 -11.72 -25.73
N THR A 132 1.72 -10.69 -26.41
CA THR A 132 0.91 -9.72 -27.18
C THR A 132 0.37 -10.32 -28.48
N ALA A 133 1.16 -11.17 -29.15
CA ALA A 133 0.76 -11.84 -30.39
C ALA A 133 -0.42 -12.81 -30.16
N GLY A 134 -0.47 -13.49 -29.02
CA GLY A 134 -1.58 -14.38 -28.67
C GLY A 134 -2.90 -13.65 -28.43
N ASP A 135 -2.86 -12.48 -27.78
CA ASP A 135 -4.05 -11.69 -27.47
C ASP A 135 -4.60 -10.97 -28.70
N SER A 136 -3.72 -10.37 -29.52
CA SER A 136 -4.12 -9.72 -30.78
C SER A 136 -4.67 -10.67 -31.84
N LEU A 137 -4.24 -11.94 -31.88
CA LEU A 137 -4.82 -12.97 -32.75
C LEU A 137 -6.25 -13.33 -32.34
N ASN A 138 -6.51 -13.47 -31.03
CA ASN A 138 -7.85 -13.76 -30.53
C ASN A 138 -8.80 -12.58 -30.76
N ASP A 139 -8.33 -11.35 -30.53
CA ASP A 139 -9.11 -10.13 -30.80
C ASP A 139 -9.40 -9.97 -32.29
N ALA A 140 -8.41 -10.21 -33.17
CA ALA A 140 -8.63 -10.19 -34.61
C ALA A 140 -9.59 -11.29 -35.09
N LEU A 141 -9.51 -12.50 -34.52
CA LEU A 141 -10.46 -13.59 -34.81
C LEU A 141 -11.87 -13.24 -34.35
N ASN A 142 -12.02 -12.64 -33.16
CA ASN A 142 -13.30 -12.15 -32.65
C ASN A 142 -13.87 -11.01 -33.51
N LEU A 143 -13.00 -10.13 -34.04
CA LEU A 143 -13.39 -9.02 -34.93
C LEU A 143 -13.82 -9.53 -36.33
N VAL A 144 -13.20 -10.60 -36.82
CA VAL A 144 -13.56 -11.25 -38.09
C VAL A 144 -14.81 -12.12 -37.96
N MET A 145 -15.07 -12.70 -36.78
CA MET A 145 -16.29 -13.48 -36.50
C MET A 145 -17.49 -12.62 -36.03
N GLY A 146 -17.29 -11.37 -35.60
CA GLY A 146 -18.30 -10.52 -34.98
C GLY A 146 -18.52 -9.17 -35.66
N ARG A 147 -19.52 -9.07 -36.53
CA ARG A 147 -20.11 -7.77 -36.92
C ARG A 147 -20.63 -7.04 -35.67
N VAL A 148 -19.99 -5.90 -35.37
CA VAL A 148 -20.48 -4.70 -34.65
C VAL A 148 -21.43 -4.93 -33.46
N ARG A 149 -20.92 -4.72 -32.24
CA ARG A 149 -21.67 -3.98 -31.20
C ARG A 149 -20.82 -2.81 -30.73
N ALA A 150 -21.36 -1.61 -30.90
CA ALA A 150 -20.78 -0.33 -30.51
C ALA A 150 -20.54 -0.23 -28.99
N PRO A 151 -19.61 0.64 -28.54
CA PRO A 151 -19.36 0.84 -27.12
C PRO A 151 -20.54 1.58 -26.49
N ALA A 152 -21.19 0.95 -25.53
CA ALA A 152 -22.18 1.62 -24.70
C ALA A 152 -21.45 2.56 -23.73
N ALA A 153 -21.43 3.84 -24.09
CA ALA A 153 -21.20 4.93 -23.15
C ALA A 153 -22.24 4.83 -22.02
N GLN A 154 -21.79 4.67 -20.78
CA GLN A 154 -22.62 4.95 -19.61
C GLN A 154 -22.18 6.27 -19.00
N VAL A 155 -23.10 7.22 -19.21
CA VAL A 155 -23.24 8.52 -18.58
C VAL A 155 -23.21 8.36 -17.06
N ILE A 156 -22.28 9.04 -16.39
CA ILE A 156 -22.41 9.40 -14.98
C ILE A 156 -22.62 10.90 -14.92
N THR A 157 -23.70 11.27 -14.25
CA THR A 157 -24.36 12.57 -14.19
C THR A 157 -23.51 13.70 -13.61
N ASP A 158 -23.58 14.85 -14.27
CA ASP A 158 -22.98 16.13 -13.89
C ASP A 158 -23.77 16.82 -12.78
N THR A 159 -23.58 16.46 -11.49
CA THR A 159 -23.85 17.38 -10.36
C THR A 159 -23.14 16.95 -9.05
N SER A 160 -21.80 16.91 -9.04
CA SER A 160 -20.96 16.88 -7.80
C SER A 160 -19.52 17.37 -8.07
N GLN A 161 -19.36 18.30 -9.01
CA GLN A 161 -18.08 18.69 -9.63
C GLN A 161 -17.46 19.96 -9.05
N LYS A 162 -17.03 19.94 -7.78
CA LYS A 162 -15.90 20.78 -7.36
C LYS A 162 -14.94 19.94 -6.52
N TYR A 163 -13.80 19.60 -7.15
CA TYR A 163 -12.58 18.98 -6.60
C TYR A 163 -12.43 17.44 -6.48
N LEU A 164 -13.40 16.61 -6.89
CA LEU A 164 -13.27 15.14 -6.85
C LEU A 164 -12.69 14.47 -8.13
N THR A 165 -11.90 15.17 -8.96
CA THR A 165 -11.60 14.69 -10.33
C THR A 165 -10.19 15.02 -10.83
N LYS A 166 -9.20 14.23 -10.40
CA LYS A 166 -8.02 13.90 -11.26
C LYS A 166 -7.23 12.68 -10.79
N VAL A 167 -7.12 12.43 -9.49
CA VAL A 167 -6.23 11.39 -8.94
C VAL A 167 -6.94 10.06 -8.66
N GLY A 168 -8.09 10.08 -7.97
CA GLY A 168 -8.75 8.86 -7.49
C GLY A 168 -9.65 8.08 -8.46
N LYS A 169 -10.33 8.75 -9.40
CA LYS A 169 -11.30 8.09 -10.30
C LYS A 169 -10.69 7.16 -11.35
N ASN A 170 -9.40 7.29 -11.64
CA ASN A 170 -8.72 6.50 -12.69
C ASN A 170 -8.06 5.23 -12.17
N ILE A 171 -7.96 5.05 -10.84
CA ILE A 171 -7.33 3.86 -10.23
C ILE A 171 -8.33 2.71 -10.13
N ILE A 172 -9.61 3.00 -9.82
CA ILE A 172 -10.64 1.97 -9.63
C ILE A 172 -11.11 1.43 -10.97
N GLY A 173 -10.89 0.14 -11.21
CA GLY A 173 -11.40 -0.57 -12.40
C GLY A 173 -10.47 -0.52 -13.62
N TYR A 174 -9.22 -0.07 -13.45
CA TYR A 174 -8.21 -0.19 -14.49
C TYR A 174 -7.87 -1.68 -14.71
N VAL A 175 -8.19 -2.20 -15.89
CA VAL A 175 -7.81 -3.56 -16.31
C VAL A 175 -6.47 -3.45 -17.04
N GLY A 176 -5.42 -3.98 -16.41
CA GLY A 176 -4.08 -3.98 -16.96
C GLY A 176 -3.95 -4.88 -18.18
N THR A 177 -3.26 -4.42 -19.22
CA THR A 177 -2.83 -5.30 -20.32
C THR A 177 -1.65 -6.16 -19.88
N ARG A 178 -1.52 -7.38 -20.44
CA ARG A 178 -0.37 -8.27 -20.13
C ARG A 178 0.99 -7.66 -20.49
N TYR A 179 1.02 -6.79 -21.48
CA TYR A 179 2.18 -5.98 -21.84
C TYR A 179 1.81 -4.50 -21.82
N ASP A 180 2.62 -3.70 -21.13
CA ASP A 180 2.44 -2.26 -21.01
C ASP A 180 3.78 -1.56 -21.32
N PRO A 181 3.91 -0.94 -22.51
CA PRO A 181 5.16 -0.30 -22.93
C PRO A 181 5.61 0.82 -22.01
N LEU A 182 4.69 1.47 -21.28
CA LEU A 182 5.01 2.55 -20.37
C LEU A 182 5.64 1.96 -19.10
N LEU A 183 4.96 0.99 -18.47
CA LEU A 183 5.49 0.31 -17.28
C LEU A 183 6.84 -0.35 -17.56
N GLU A 184 6.99 -0.96 -18.73
CA GLU A 184 8.23 -1.63 -19.13
C GLU A 184 9.46 -0.71 -19.07
N ARG A 185 9.31 0.60 -19.32
CA ARG A 185 10.41 1.57 -19.24
C ARG A 185 10.86 1.87 -17.81
N TYR A 186 10.01 1.63 -16.82
CA TYR A 186 10.27 1.92 -15.41
C TYR A 186 10.71 0.70 -14.61
N VAL A 187 10.67 -0.49 -15.20
CA VAL A 187 11.19 -1.72 -14.56
C VAL A 187 12.66 -1.52 -14.17
N GLY A 188 12.99 -1.83 -12.91
CA GLY A 188 14.29 -1.63 -12.31
C GLY A 188 14.55 -0.21 -11.79
N SER A 189 13.59 0.71 -11.94
CA SER A 189 13.67 2.07 -11.40
C SER A 189 12.93 2.20 -10.09
N ARG A 190 13.34 3.17 -9.27
CA ARG A 190 12.51 3.64 -8.16
C ARG A 190 11.32 4.43 -8.69
N VAL A 191 10.15 4.16 -8.12
CA VAL A 191 8.88 4.77 -8.51
C VAL A 191 8.04 5.10 -7.30
N VAL A 192 7.04 5.97 -7.51
CA VAL A 192 5.92 6.17 -6.60
C VAL A 192 4.72 5.39 -7.14
N VAL A 193 4.15 4.52 -6.30
CA VAL A 193 2.96 3.74 -6.60
C VAL A 193 1.82 4.24 -5.73
N GLU A 194 0.74 4.66 -6.37
CA GLU A 194 -0.54 4.95 -5.70
C GLU A 194 -1.30 3.63 -5.51
N VAL A 195 -1.78 3.37 -4.30
CA VAL A 195 -2.59 2.20 -3.96
C VAL A 195 -3.85 2.68 -3.25
N VAL A 196 -5.02 2.22 -3.70
CA VAL A 196 -6.29 2.48 -3.01
C VAL A 196 -6.50 1.40 -1.96
N GLU A 197 -6.56 1.80 -0.70
CA GLU A 197 -6.85 0.94 0.45
C GLU A 197 -8.00 1.55 1.25
N GLN A 198 -9.09 0.78 1.43
CA GLN A 198 -10.26 1.21 2.21
C GLN A 198 -10.82 2.60 1.81
N GLY A 199 -10.79 2.92 0.51
CA GLY A 199 -11.26 4.20 0.00
C GLY A 199 -10.31 5.37 0.23
N THR A 200 -9.06 5.13 0.63
CA THR A 200 -7.99 6.13 0.75
C THR A 200 -6.86 5.78 -0.22
N VAL A 201 -6.34 6.76 -0.94
CA VAL A 201 -5.16 6.61 -1.81
C VAL A 201 -3.92 6.84 -0.96
N TYR A 202 -3.03 5.85 -0.92
CA TYR A 202 -1.71 5.93 -0.31
C TYR A 202 -0.63 5.91 -1.39
N GLU A 203 0.45 6.64 -1.17
CA GLU A 203 1.63 6.65 -2.00
C GLU A 203 2.76 5.87 -1.34
N TYR A 204 3.29 4.92 -2.10
CA TYR A 204 4.44 4.11 -1.68
C TYR A 204 5.61 4.34 -2.62
N VAL A 205 6.78 4.60 -2.04
CA VAL A 205 8.03 4.65 -2.79
C VAL A 205 8.68 3.28 -2.74
N GLY A 206 9.12 2.78 -3.88
CA GLY A 206 9.84 1.51 -3.95
C GLY A 206 10.45 1.24 -5.32
N VAL A 207 11.08 0.09 -5.45
CA VAL A 207 11.73 -0.36 -6.70
C VAL A 207 10.72 -1.14 -7.52
N PHE A 208 10.31 -0.59 -8.66
CA PHE A 208 9.40 -1.28 -9.55
C PHE A 208 10.12 -2.43 -10.24
N LYS A 209 9.66 -3.65 -10.02
CA LYS A 209 10.43 -4.84 -10.38
C LYS A 209 9.80 -5.66 -11.49
N GLU A 210 8.49 -5.85 -11.43
CA GLU A 210 7.76 -6.65 -12.41
C GLU A 210 6.28 -6.25 -12.44
N TYR A 211 5.59 -6.54 -13.53
CA TYR A 211 4.13 -6.42 -13.62
C TYR A 211 3.53 -7.56 -14.44
N SER A 212 2.28 -7.89 -14.18
CA SER A 212 1.45 -8.76 -15.00
C SER A 212 0.19 -8.03 -15.44
N ALA A 213 -0.78 -8.73 -16.05
CA ALA A 213 -2.09 -8.14 -16.29
C ALA A 213 -2.80 -7.76 -14.97
N ASP A 214 -2.56 -8.56 -13.93
CA ASP A 214 -3.32 -8.49 -12.69
C ASP A 214 -2.56 -7.77 -11.57
N PHE A 215 -1.22 -7.76 -11.60
CA PHE A 215 -0.40 -7.31 -10.46
C PHE A 215 0.75 -6.36 -10.85
N LEU A 216 1.16 -5.55 -9.87
CA LEU A 216 2.43 -4.82 -9.83
C LEU A 216 3.28 -5.39 -8.69
N GLU A 217 4.56 -5.63 -8.93
CA GLU A 217 5.53 -6.03 -7.91
C GLU A 217 6.51 -4.87 -7.63
N VAL A 218 6.56 -4.45 -6.36
CA VAL A 218 7.38 -3.34 -5.87
C VAL A 218 8.21 -3.82 -4.68
N LEU A 219 9.51 -3.59 -4.73
CA LEU A 219 10.45 -4.01 -3.67
C LEU A 219 10.91 -2.82 -2.82
N ASP A 220 11.39 -3.12 -1.61
CA ASP A 220 11.95 -2.11 -0.67
C ASP A 220 10.99 -0.94 -0.39
N VAL A 221 9.75 -1.27 -0.07
CA VAL A 221 8.71 -0.30 0.31
C VAL A 221 8.73 -0.09 1.82
N PHE A 222 8.69 1.16 2.27
CA PHE A 222 8.40 1.50 3.65
C PHE A 222 6.90 1.63 3.84
N ARG A 223 6.30 0.72 4.60
CA ARG A 223 4.86 0.67 4.88
C ARG A 223 4.58 1.03 6.34
N PRO A 224 3.81 2.09 6.60
CA PRO A 224 3.24 2.33 7.92
C PRO A 224 2.15 1.32 8.27
N GLU A 225 2.29 0.65 9.41
CA GLU A 225 1.30 -0.28 9.95
C GLU A 225 0.73 0.28 11.24
N ARG A 226 -0.60 0.31 11.34
CA ARG A 226 -1.30 0.80 12.53
C ARG A 226 -1.43 -0.32 13.55
N HIS A 227 -1.04 -0.02 14.80
CA HIS A 227 -1.19 -0.89 15.94
C HIS A 227 -1.95 -0.19 17.05
N THR A 228 -2.69 -0.99 17.81
CA THR A 228 -3.43 -0.54 18.98
C THR A 228 -2.95 -1.36 20.17
N VAL A 229 -2.41 -0.69 21.19
CA VAL A 229 -1.90 -1.33 22.39
C VAL A 229 -2.60 -0.75 23.60
N THR A 230 -3.17 -1.63 24.42
CA THR A 230 -3.75 -1.28 25.72
C THR A 230 -2.79 -1.67 26.84
N VAL A 231 -2.58 -0.73 27.76
CA VAL A 231 -1.87 -0.90 29.04
C VAL A 231 -2.87 -0.62 30.18
N SER A 232 -2.80 -1.38 31.27
CA SER A 232 -3.70 -1.25 32.42
C SER A 232 -2.93 -1.04 33.71
N ALA A 233 -3.61 -0.64 34.78
CA ALA A 233 -3.00 -0.53 36.10
C ALA A 233 -2.54 -1.90 36.66
N GLU A 234 -3.19 -2.99 36.23
CA GLU A 234 -2.82 -4.36 36.59
C GLU A 234 -1.53 -4.82 35.88
N GLU A 235 -1.37 -4.42 34.62
CA GLU A 235 -0.17 -4.65 33.82
C GLU A 235 0.42 -3.29 33.40
N PRO A 236 1.08 -2.56 34.34
CA PRO A 236 1.45 -1.16 34.16
C PRO A 236 2.63 -0.96 33.22
N GLU A 237 3.23 -2.04 32.69
CA GLU A 237 4.31 -1.98 31.73
C GLU A 237 4.09 -3.02 30.63
N LYS A 238 4.14 -2.59 29.38
CA LYS A 238 3.94 -3.46 28.22
C LYS A 238 4.96 -3.13 27.14
N VAL A 239 5.50 -4.16 26.50
CA VAL A 239 6.39 -4.00 25.34
C VAL A 239 5.70 -4.62 24.14
N TYR A 240 5.60 -3.87 23.06
CA TYR A 240 5.00 -4.32 21.81
C TYR A 240 5.83 -3.80 20.63
N GLU A 241 6.41 -4.70 19.83
CA GLU A 241 7.30 -4.36 18.70
C GLU A 241 8.38 -3.31 19.05
N ASP A 242 9.06 -3.51 20.18
CA ASP A 242 10.07 -2.58 20.74
C ASP A 242 9.54 -1.19 21.11
N MET A 243 8.23 -0.96 21.08
CA MET A 243 7.58 0.14 21.77
C MET A 243 7.34 -0.26 23.22
N LYS A 244 7.89 0.52 24.16
CA LYS A 244 7.64 0.32 25.59
C LYS A 244 6.63 1.33 26.10
N LEU A 245 5.56 0.83 26.69
CA LEU A 245 4.49 1.60 27.31
C LEU A 245 4.54 1.39 28.82
N ARG A 246 4.41 2.47 29.59
CA ARG A 246 4.36 2.41 31.05
C ARG A 246 3.30 3.35 31.60
N LEU A 247 2.37 2.81 32.37
CA LEU A 247 1.33 3.54 33.08
C LEU A 247 1.69 3.62 34.57
N ARG A 248 2.01 4.81 35.09
CA ARG A 248 2.30 5.04 36.51
C ARG A 248 1.81 6.42 36.95
N ASP A 249 1.26 6.49 38.15
CA ASP A 249 0.91 7.75 38.82
C ASP A 249 0.02 8.68 37.97
N GLY A 250 -0.91 8.11 37.19
CA GLY A 250 -1.79 8.86 36.29
C GLY A 250 -1.10 9.43 35.04
N ALA A 251 0.11 8.95 34.72
CA ALA A 251 0.83 9.32 33.52
C ALA A 251 1.15 8.09 32.66
N LEU A 252 1.04 8.27 31.34
CA LEU A 252 1.43 7.28 30.35
C LEU A 252 2.73 7.70 29.67
N THR A 253 3.76 6.88 29.84
CA THR A 253 5.07 7.07 29.21
C THR A 253 5.24 6.08 28.06
N LEU A 254 5.65 6.59 26.91
CA LEU A 254 5.93 5.84 25.68
C LEU A 254 7.38 6.02 25.31
N HIS A 255 8.11 4.93 25.10
CA HIS A 255 9.52 4.92 24.71
C HIS A 255 9.68 4.10 23.43
N ASN A 256 10.12 4.77 22.36
CA ASN A 256 10.39 4.11 21.09
C ASN A 256 11.79 3.49 21.09
N ARG A 257 11.90 2.16 21.27
CA ARG A 257 13.20 1.44 21.19
C ARG A 257 13.48 0.89 19.79
N ARG A 258 12.66 1.25 18.80
CA ARG A 258 12.88 0.86 17.41
C ARG A 258 13.95 1.75 16.80
N VAL A 259 14.62 1.21 15.79
CA VAL A 259 15.56 1.96 14.93
C VAL A 259 14.89 2.93 13.95
N GLN A 260 13.56 2.96 13.94
CA GLN A 260 12.74 3.82 13.08
C GLN A 260 11.80 4.68 13.91
N PRO A 261 11.41 5.87 13.41
CA PRO A 261 10.41 6.69 14.09
C PRO A 261 9.06 5.98 14.15
N VAL A 262 8.23 6.39 15.11
CA VAL A 262 6.85 5.96 15.28
C VAL A 262 5.93 7.18 15.27
N LEU A 263 4.80 7.10 14.57
CA LEU A 263 3.79 8.14 14.62
C LEU A 263 2.71 7.76 15.63
N LEU A 264 2.64 8.46 16.75
CA LEU A 264 1.55 8.34 17.70
C LEU A 264 0.33 9.06 17.13
N GLU A 265 -0.75 8.35 16.83
CA GLU A 265 -1.96 8.92 16.23
C GLU A 265 -2.94 9.37 17.33
N GLN A 266 -3.19 8.52 18.32
CA GLN A 266 -4.28 8.73 19.26
C GLN A 266 -4.04 8.04 20.62
N LEU A 267 -4.57 8.65 21.67
CA LEU A 267 -4.65 8.13 23.03
C LEU A 267 -6.11 8.07 23.46
N VAL A 268 -6.55 6.94 23.99
CA VAL A 268 -7.90 6.72 24.52
C VAL A 268 -7.80 6.27 25.97
N CYS A 269 -8.47 6.98 26.87
CA CYS A 269 -8.53 6.68 28.31
C CYS A 269 -9.99 6.79 28.78
N GLY A 270 -10.63 5.64 29.03
CA GLY A 270 -12.07 5.61 29.31
C GLY A 270 -12.87 6.21 28.15
N ASP A 271 -13.71 7.20 28.44
CA ASP A 271 -14.52 7.92 27.45
C ASP A 271 -13.78 9.11 26.80
N HIS A 272 -12.53 9.37 27.19
CA HIS A 272 -11.74 10.48 26.67
C HIS A 272 -10.82 10.02 25.55
N GLU A 273 -10.99 10.64 24.40
CA GLU A 273 -10.14 10.46 23.22
C GLU A 273 -9.31 11.72 22.98
N ARG A 274 -8.00 11.55 22.79
CA ARG A 274 -7.05 12.62 22.51
C ARG A 274 -6.25 12.30 21.26
N VAL A 275 -6.33 13.17 20.25
CA VAL A 275 -5.48 13.09 19.06
C VAL A 275 -4.08 13.57 19.41
N LEU A 276 -3.07 12.81 18.99
CA LEU A 276 -1.67 13.12 19.25
C LEU A 276 -1.01 13.66 17.98
N ASN A 277 -0.93 12.85 16.92
CA ASN A 277 -0.19 13.13 15.69
C ASN A 277 1.25 13.62 15.98
N VAL A 278 1.97 12.83 16.77
CA VAL A 278 3.32 13.12 17.27
C VAL A 278 4.28 12.09 16.70
N VAL A 279 5.39 12.54 16.11
CA VAL A 279 6.47 11.64 15.71
C VAL A 279 7.43 11.44 16.89
N LEU A 280 7.64 10.19 17.28
CA LEU A 280 8.60 9.78 18.31
C LEU A 280 9.81 9.11 17.63
N ASP A 281 10.97 9.75 17.68
CA ASP A 281 12.19 9.22 17.05
C ASP A 281 12.76 8.01 17.81
N PRO A 282 13.69 7.24 17.21
CA PRO A 282 14.43 6.21 17.90
C PRO A 282 15.02 6.70 19.23
N ASP A 283 14.90 5.87 20.26
CA ASP A 283 15.37 6.09 21.63
C ASP A 283 14.76 7.34 22.33
N GLN A 284 13.70 7.93 21.77
CA GLN A 284 12.97 9.01 22.43
C GLN A 284 11.85 8.48 23.31
N GLU A 285 11.55 9.27 24.33
CA GLU A 285 10.49 9.03 25.31
C GLU A 285 9.58 10.25 25.40
N VAL A 286 8.27 10.00 25.49
CA VAL A 286 7.25 11.03 25.69
C VAL A 286 6.30 10.60 26.80
N THR A 287 5.87 11.55 27.61
CA THR A 287 4.94 11.30 28.72
C THR A 287 3.68 12.14 28.55
N PHE A 288 2.53 11.49 28.69
CA PHE A 288 1.22 12.12 28.66
C PHE A 288 0.57 12.04 30.04
N GLU A 289 0.26 13.19 30.60
CA GLU A 289 -0.58 13.27 31.80
C GLU A 289 -2.02 12.88 31.44
N LEU A 290 -2.59 11.96 32.22
CA LEU A 290 -3.96 11.51 32.07
C LEU A 290 -4.84 12.30 33.04
N SER A 291 -5.94 12.86 32.55
CA SER A 291 -6.86 13.70 33.33
C SER A 291 -7.64 12.94 34.41
N THR A 292 -7.52 11.62 34.47
CA THR A 292 -8.20 10.71 35.39
C THR A 292 -7.22 9.63 35.85
N ASN A 293 -7.43 9.06 37.05
CA ASN A 293 -6.81 7.80 37.46
C ASN A 293 -7.33 6.67 36.55
N ALA A 294 -6.86 6.67 35.31
CA ALA A 294 -7.33 5.77 34.28
C ALA A 294 -6.84 4.36 34.62
N GLU A 295 -7.77 3.44 34.83
CA GLU A 295 -7.47 2.02 35.05
C GLU A 295 -6.81 1.39 33.81
N SER A 296 -7.03 1.98 32.63
CA SER A 296 -6.34 1.61 31.40
C SER A 296 -6.18 2.79 30.44
N ALA A 297 -5.16 2.68 29.59
CA ALA A 297 -4.90 3.59 28.49
C ALA A 297 -4.62 2.78 27.22
N GLN A 298 -5.25 3.19 26.12
CA GLN A 298 -5.06 2.60 24.81
C GLN A 298 -4.37 3.62 23.90
N VAL A 299 -3.29 3.20 23.26
CA VAL A 299 -2.53 4.02 22.32
C VAL A 299 -2.64 3.41 20.94
N GLN A 300 -2.97 4.25 19.97
CA GLN A 300 -2.89 3.94 18.55
C GLN A 300 -1.67 4.62 17.96
N PHE A 301 -0.84 3.86 17.27
CA PHE A 301 0.37 4.36 16.64
C PHE A 301 0.67 3.61 15.35
N LYS A 302 1.44 4.27 14.48
CA LYS A 302 1.97 3.67 13.25
C LYS A 302 3.44 3.38 13.40
N VAL A 303 3.82 2.14 13.14
CA VAL A 303 5.22 1.75 12.97
C VAL A 303 5.52 1.60 11.50
N VAL A 304 6.71 2.00 11.08
CA VAL A 304 7.15 1.74 9.72
C VAL A 304 7.78 0.34 9.68
N ARG A 305 7.47 -0.42 8.64
CA ARG A 305 8.11 -1.69 8.33
C ARG A 305 8.55 -1.71 6.88
N ARG A 306 9.68 -2.39 6.63
CA ARG A 306 10.18 -2.59 5.27
C ARG A 306 9.58 -3.86 4.70
N VAL A 307 8.93 -3.74 3.54
CA VAL A 307 8.25 -4.83 2.85
C VAL A 307 8.63 -4.85 1.39
N ASP A 308 8.57 -6.03 0.79
CA ASP A 308 8.27 -6.14 -0.63
C ASP A 308 6.77 -6.38 -0.78
N MET A 309 6.15 -5.77 -1.78
CA MET A 309 4.70 -5.89 -1.99
C MET A 309 4.35 -6.26 -3.42
N ILE A 310 3.29 -7.07 -3.55
CA ILE A 310 2.56 -7.29 -4.79
C ILE A 310 1.17 -6.72 -4.60
N VAL A 311 0.77 -5.78 -5.46
CA VAL A 311 -0.53 -5.11 -5.40
C VAL A 311 -1.31 -5.31 -6.69
N PRO A 312 -2.62 -5.60 -6.64
CA PRO A 312 -3.43 -5.71 -7.85
C PRO A 312 -3.53 -4.39 -8.64
N ARG A 313 -3.39 -4.47 -9.97
CA ARG A 313 -3.52 -3.32 -10.89
C ARG A 313 -4.91 -2.70 -10.91
N ALA A 314 -5.92 -3.45 -10.48
CA ALA A 314 -7.30 -2.98 -10.37
C ALA A 314 -7.48 -1.82 -9.37
N HIS A 315 -6.50 -1.62 -8.48
CA HIS A 315 -6.50 -0.55 -7.49
C HIS A 315 -5.11 0.01 -7.16
N ALA A 316 -4.14 -0.18 -8.06
CA ALA A 316 -2.78 0.35 -7.91
C ALA A 316 -2.19 0.84 -9.25
N LEU A 317 -1.48 1.97 -9.23
CA LEU A 317 -0.87 2.58 -10.42
C LEU A 317 0.52 3.16 -10.12
N VAL A 318 1.45 2.98 -11.05
CA VAL A 318 2.74 3.69 -11.06
C VAL A 318 2.53 5.09 -11.64
N ARG A 319 2.89 6.13 -10.89
CA ARG A 319 2.68 7.53 -11.30
C ARG A 319 3.95 8.29 -11.60
N HIS A 320 4.92 8.17 -10.69
CA HIS A 320 6.11 8.99 -10.74
C HIS A 320 7.36 8.12 -10.72
N ARG A 321 8.40 8.61 -11.36
CA ARG A 321 9.76 8.13 -11.13
C ARG A 321 10.29 8.81 -9.87
N ALA A 322 10.88 8.05 -8.97
CA ALA A 322 11.52 8.57 -7.78
C ALA A 322 13.04 8.46 -7.91
N GLU A 323 13.77 9.52 -7.58
CA GLU A 323 15.23 9.53 -7.59
C GLU A 323 15.83 9.38 -6.19
N ARG A 324 15.15 9.92 -5.17
CA ARG A 324 15.52 9.81 -3.75
C ARG A 324 14.27 9.72 -2.89
N GLU A 325 14.36 8.89 -1.86
CA GLU A 325 13.39 8.85 -0.77
C GLU A 325 13.85 9.82 0.31
N GLU A 326 12.98 10.75 0.70
CA GLU A 326 13.28 11.69 1.78
C GLU A 326 12.89 11.03 3.12
N PRO A 327 13.78 10.96 4.12
CA PRO A 327 13.47 10.32 5.42
C PRO A 327 12.23 10.86 6.14
N GLY A 328 11.73 12.04 5.75
CA GLY A 328 10.53 12.67 6.31
C GLY A 328 9.19 12.22 5.73
N THR A 329 9.17 11.39 4.68
CA THR A 329 7.92 10.95 4.01
C THR A 329 7.47 9.56 4.44
N LEU A 330 8.03 9.00 5.52
CA LEU A 330 7.76 7.63 5.94
C LEU A 330 6.30 7.41 6.37
N PHE A 331 5.60 8.45 6.84
CA PHE A 331 4.20 8.36 7.24
C PHE A 331 3.34 9.14 6.27
N ASP A 332 2.68 8.41 5.36
CA ASP A 332 1.67 8.99 4.49
C ASP A 332 0.31 9.07 5.21
N ILE A 333 -0.31 10.26 5.20
CA ILE A 333 -1.67 10.50 5.70
C ILE A 333 -2.74 9.95 4.72
N GLY A 334 -2.38 9.77 3.45
CA GLY A 334 -3.27 9.35 2.36
C GLY A 334 -4.28 10.44 1.94
N ILE A 335 -4.93 10.23 0.80
CA ILE A 335 -6.01 11.08 0.27
C ILE A 335 -7.32 10.30 0.24
N ALA A 336 -8.34 10.77 0.95
CA ALA A 336 -9.62 10.08 1.03
C ALA A 336 -10.42 10.24 -0.28
N LEU A 337 -10.86 9.12 -0.86
CA LEU A 337 -11.76 9.11 -2.02
C LEU A 337 -13.20 9.48 -1.63
N GLN A 338 -13.59 9.10 -0.41
CA GLN A 338 -14.89 9.42 0.17
C GLN A 338 -14.71 10.02 1.55
N TRP A 339 -15.36 11.16 1.78
CA TRP A 339 -15.35 11.81 3.08
C TRP A 339 -16.40 11.19 4.00
N THR A 340 -15.99 10.57 5.10
CA THR A 340 -16.91 9.88 6.00
C THR A 340 -17.62 10.87 6.94
N ASN A 341 -18.79 10.48 7.45
CA ASN A 341 -19.53 11.27 8.44
C ASN A 341 -18.72 11.47 9.72
N GLU A 342 -17.92 10.48 10.10
CA GLU A 342 -17.04 10.53 11.27
C GLU A 342 -15.91 11.56 11.07
N ALA A 343 -15.23 11.53 9.92
CA ALA A 343 -14.20 12.51 9.57
C ALA A 343 -14.77 13.94 9.56
N ALA A 344 -15.98 14.13 9.01
CA ALA A 344 -16.68 15.42 9.02
C ALA A 344 -17.00 15.91 10.45
N ARG A 345 -17.47 15.01 11.33
CA ARG A 345 -17.75 15.33 12.73
C ARG A 345 -16.48 15.74 13.46
N ARG A 346 -15.38 15.01 13.26
CA ARG A 346 -14.06 15.29 13.86
C ARG A 346 -13.48 16.61 13.36
N GLU A 347 -13.60 16.90 12.06
CA GLU A 347 -13.21 18.19 11.48
C GLU A 347 -13.97 19.35 12.16
N GLN A 348 -15.30 19.20 12.32
CA GLN A 348 -16.12 20.22 12.96
C GLN A 348 -15.76 20.43 14.43
N GLU A 349 -15.44 19.37 15.15
CA GLU A 349 -15.01 19.42 16.54
C GLU A 349 -13.67 20.16 16.69
N LEU A 350 -12.66 19.79 15.90
CA LEU A 350 -11.35 20.44 15.91
C LEU A 350 -11.46 21.94 15.57
N ARG A 351 -12.33 22.29 14.61
CA ARG A 351 -12.62 23.71 14.30
C ARG A 351 -13.29 24.44 15.47
N ARG A 352 -14.11 23.77 16.28
CA ARG A 352 -14.70 24.38 17.50
C ARG A 352 -13.65 24.57 18.59
N LEU A 353 -12.74 23.61 18.76
CA LEU A 353 -11.63 23.72 19.71
C LEU A 353 -10.73 24.89 19.35
N LEU A 354 -10.32 25.03 18.10
CA LEU A 354 -9.46 26.13 17.64
C LEU A 354 -10.15 27.51 17.69
N LYS A 355 -11.48 27.56 17.65
CA LYS A 355 -12.22 28.81 17.90
C LYS A 355 -12.18 29.21 19.38
N ARG A 356 -12.13 28.24 20.29
CA ARG A 356 -12.04 28.48 21.74
C ARG A 356 -10.61 28.78 22.18
N ASP A 357 -9.65 28.03 21.66
CA ASP A 357 -8.23 28.22 21.87
C ASP A 357 -7.47 28.17 20.53
N PRO A 358 -7.20 29.32 19.90
CA PRO A 358 -6.41 29.40 18.67
C PRO A 358 -4.94 28.96 18.84
N THR A 359 -4.47 28.79 20.08
CA THR A 359 -3.09 28.42 20.39
C THR A 359 -2.92 26.92 20.65
N ASP A 360 -3.99 26.14 20.51
CA ASP A 360 -3.95 24.67 20.61
C ASP A 360 -3.30 24.07 19.36
N ALA A 361 -1.98 23.92 19.45
CA ALA A 361 -1.15 23.40 18.37
C ALA A 361 -1.50 21.95 18.00
N LEU A 362 -1.91 21.13 18.97
CA LEU A 362 -2.29 19.72 18.75
C LEU A 362 -3.56 19.63 17.91
N SER A 363 -4.60 20.38 18.28
CA SER A 363 -5.84 20.44 17.50
C SER A 363 -5.62 21.03 16.10
N ALA A 364 -4.74 22.02 15.97
CA ALA A 364 -4.37 22.60 14.68
C ALA A 364 -3.67 21.56 13.79
N ASN A 365 -2.70 20.84 14.33
CA ASN A 365 -1.98 19.78 13.64
C ASN A 365 -2.92 18.64 13.20
N ALA A 366 -3.85 18.23 14.07
CA ALA A 366 -4.88 17.24 13.74
C ALA A 366 -5.85 17.72 12.65
N LEU A 367 -6.31 18.97 12.70
CA LEU A 367 -7.18 19.54 11.68
C LEU A 367 -6.48 19.60 10.33
N ALA A 368 -5.20 20.00 10.31
CA ALA A 368 -4.41 20.02 9.09
C ALA A 368 -4.33 18.64 8.43
N GLY A 369 -4.13 17.57 9.22
CA GLY A 369 -4.15 16.20 8.71
C GLY A 369 -5.46 15.84 7.99
N LEU A 370 -6.62 16.20 8.57
CA LEU A 370 -7.91 15.99 7.92
C LEU A 370 -8.06 16.82 6.64
N LEU A 371 -7.61 18.08 6.64
CA LEU A 371 -7.62 18.94 5.45
C LEU A 371 -6.75 18.38 4.32
N ILE A 372 -5.60 17.79 4.67
CA ILE A 372 -4.74 17.08 3.71
C ILE A 372 -5.49 15.89 3.11
N GLN A 373 -6.13 15.04 3.92
CA GLN A 373 -6.91 13.90 3.42
C GLN A 373 -8.03 14.32 2.47
N ARG A 374 -8.61 15.50 2.69
CA ARG A 374 -9.65 16.08 1.86
C ARG A 374 -9.10 16.76 0.58
N GLY A 375 -7.79 16.97 0.48
CA GLY A 375 -7.14 17.71 -0.61
C GLY A 375 -7.25 19.24 -0.50
N GLU A 376 -7.58 19.77 0.68
CA GLU A 376 -7.71 21.21 0.94
C GLU A 376 -6.35 21.85 1.28
N TRP A 377 -5.43 21.77 0.32
CA TRP A 377 -4.00 22.08 0.50
C TRP A 377 -3.71 23.50 1.02
N GLU A 378 -4.39 24.52 0.48
CA GLU A 378 -4.18 25.92 0.89
C GLU A 378 -4.64 26.17 2.33
N GLU A 379 -5.74 25.55 2.75
CA GLU A 379 -6.21 25.66 4.13
C GLU A 379 -5.29 24.88 5.07
N ALA A 380 -4.92 23.64 4.70
CA ALA A 380 -3.97 22.83 5.45
C ALA A 380 -2.66 23.58 5.69
N ARG A 381 -2.10 24.26 4.67
CA ARG A 381 -0.88 25.07 4.81
C ARG A 381 -1.03 26.13 5.89
N ARG A 382 -2.13 26.90 5.87
CA ARG A 382 -2.35 27.97 6.85
C ARG A 382 -2.44 27.42 8.28
N ILE A 383 -3.18 26.33 8.47
CA ILE A 383 -3.34 25.70 9.78
C ILE A 383 -2.00 25.12 10.28
N LEU A 384 -1.19 24.51 9.41
CA LEU A 384 0.14 24.01 9.78
C LEU A 384 1.10 25.13 10.18
N MET A 385 1.11 26.24 9.45
CA MET A 385 1.90 27.42 9.82
C MET A 385 1.49 27.98 11.19
N GLN A 386 0.18 27.99 11.49
CA GLN A 386 -0.33 28.36 12.81
C GLN A 386 0.14 27.37 13.88
N ALA A 387 0.02 26.06 13.65
CA ALA A 387 0.50 25.04 14.59
C ALA A 387 1.99 25.20 14.89
N LEU A 388 2.81 25.46 13.86
CA LEU A 388 4.26 25.65 13.98
C LEU A 388 4.65 26.94 14.70
N THR A 389 3.77 27.95 14.75
CA THR A 389 3.98 29.14 15.59
C THR A 389 4.02 28.77 17.08
N TYR A 390 3.31 27.71 17.46
CA TYR A 390 3.25 27.17 18.83
C TYR A 390 3.93 25.80 18.94
N ARG A 391 5.00 25.57 18.16
CA ARG A 391 5.70 24.28 18.10
C ARG A 391 6.15 23.75 19.46
N ASP A 392 6.45 24.62 20.42
CA ASP A 392 6.88 24.23 21.77
C ASP A 392 5.75 23.59 22.60
N LYS A 393 4.49 23.75 22.15
CA LYS A 393 3.31 23.07 22.72
C LYS A 393 3.06 21.69 22.09
N LEU A 394 3.77 21.34 21.01
CA LEU A 394 3.69 20.02 20.39
C LEU A 394 4.72 19.09 21.05
N PRO A 395 4.35 17.84 21.41
CA PRO A 395 5.27 16.91 22.05
C PRO A 395 6.50 16.54 21.20
N ASP A 396 6.41 16.65 19.88
CA ASP A 396 7.53 16.43 18.93
C ASP A 396 8.20 17.74 18.47
N HIS A 397 7.96 18.85 19.18
CA HIS A 397 8.44 20.18 18.82
C HIS A 397 8.06 20.61 17.38
N GLY A 398 6.93 20.11 16.87
CA GLY A 398 6.39 20.47 15.55
C GLY A 398 7.01 19.69 14.39
N LYS A 399 7.76 18.61 14.67
CA LYS A 399 8.39 17.79 13.63
C LYS A 399 7.37 17.25 12.63
N TRP A 400 6.28 16.66 13.09
CA TRP A 400 5.21 16.16 12.23
C TRP A 400 4.58 17.28 11.40
N ALA A 401 4.22 18.39 12.05
CA ALA A 401 3.61 19.54 11.38
C ALA A 401 4.53 20.11 10.29
N GLN A 402 5.85 20.12 10.51
CA GLN A 402 6.83 20.57 9.52
C GLN A 402 6.93 19.60 8.33
N GLN A 403 6.91 18.30 8.57
CA GLN A 403 6.89 17.29 7.49
C GLN A 403 5.63 17.42 6.62
N GLN A 404 4.47 17.58 7.27
CA GLN A 404 3.21 17.80 6.55
C GLN A 404 3.24 19.11 5.76
N LEU A 405 3.81 20.18 6.32
CA LEU A 405 3.90 21.47 5.63
C LEU A 405 4.76 21.36 4.37
N GLN A 406 5.92 20.71 4.46
CA GLN A 406 6.79 20.48 3.30
C GLN A 406 6.06 19.71 2.20
N ARG A 407 5.28 18.69 2.56
CA ARG A 407 4.45 17.95 1.58
C ARG A 407 3.41 18.85 0.93
N VAL A 408 2.64 19.58 1.73
CA VAL A 408 1.60 20.50 1.24
C VAL A 408 2.21 21.55 0.30
N GLU A 409 3.40 22.06 0.62
CA GLU A 409 4.11 23.03 -0.24
C GLU A 409 4.53 22.42 -1.58
N LYS A 410 5.03 21.17 -1.59
CA LYS A 410 5.34 20.45 -2.82
C LYS A 410 4.09 20.26 -3.69
N GLU A 411 2.97 19.85 -3.10
CA GLU A 411 1.69 19.70 -3.82
C GLU A 411 1.19 21.03 -4.39
N LEU A 412 1.23 22.10 -3.59
CA LEU A 412 0.85 23.43 -4.07
C LEU A 412 1.77 23.93 -5.19
N GLN A 413 3.05 23.59 -5.17
CA GLN A 413 3.97 23.93 -6.24
C GLN A 413 3.61 23.20 -7.53
N VAL A 414 3.30 21.91 -7.47
CA VAL A 414 2.82 21.12 -8.62
C VAL A 414 1.53 21.71 -9.19
N LEU A 415 0.58 22.08 -8.33
CA LEU A 415 -0.69 22.69 -8.74
C LEU A 415 -0.56 24.07 -9.38
N ARG A 416 0.51 24.81 -9.06
CA ARG A 416 0.77 26.16 -9.57
C ARG A 416 1.56 26.19 -10.88
N GLN A 417 2.13 25.06 -11.31
CA GLN A 417 2.80 24.99 -12.60
C GLN A 417 1.75 25.02 -13.73
N PRO A 418 1.83 25.97 -14.68
CA PRO A 418 0.96 25.94 -15.85
C PRO A 418 1.27 24.70 -16.68
N VAL A 419 0.21 23.97 -17.05
CA VAL A 419 0.24 22.77 -17.91
C VAL A 419 0.80 23.09 -19.29
#